data_AF-E4SKR1-F1
#
_entry.id   AF-E4SKR1-F1
#
_cell.length_a   1.000
_cell.length_b   1.000
_cell.length_c   1.000
_cell.angle_alpha   90.00
_cell.angle_beta   90.00
_cell.angle_gamma   90.00
#
_symmetry.space_group_name_H-M   'P 1'
#
loop_
_entity.id
_entity.type
_entity.pdbx_description
1 polymer ?
#
loop_
_entity_poly.entity_id
_entity_poly.type
_entity_poly.pdbx_seq_one_letter_code
_entity_poly.pdbx_strand_id
1 'polypeptide(L)'
;MARAKYKKWLEPDNLKRISDWARNGVSEPHIATDKDKMDISYSTLKEWKNKYPAISAALKKNKDIVDAEVEESFTSTMKKHTLTTIQYKMVKKDKFVLQGERQKFMNMYKMDHPNASKQDILIATAENVDVYEQIPVVKTVTEVDPNISAMIFWLKNRRPDVYRDQTFKKLNEANARKAIAEANISEKQLKALEEADNPDNATVVVDDISKLKELRDKNADSSTKQGD
;
A
#
# COMPACT_ATOMS: atom_id res chain seq x y z
N MET A 1 15.70 -29.29 -7.39
CA MET A 1 14.22 -29.43 -7.42
C MET A 1 13.64 -29.14 -6.03
N ALA A 2 13.08 -27.95 -5.79
CA ALA A 2 12.51 -27.56 -4.50
C ALA A 2 11.08 -28.10 -4.30
N ARG A 3 10.89 -29.43 -4.36
CA ARG A 3 9.56 -30.07 -4.41
C ARG A 3 8.85 -30.26 -3.06
N ALA A 4 9.39 -29.80 -1.93
CA ALA A 4 8.86 -30.14 -0.60
C ALA A 4 8.35 -28.95 0.26
N LYS A 5 8.60 -27.69 -0.11
CA LYS A 5 8.22 -26.55 0.75
C LYS A 5 6.70 -26.42 0.97
N TYR A 6 5.87 -26.80 -0.01
CA TYR A 6 4.40 -26.61 0.09
C TYR A 6 3.72 -27.51 1.12
N LYS A 7 4.22 -28.73 1.36
CA LYS A 7 3.60 -29.69 2.28
C LYS A 7 3.56 -29.14 3.70
N LYS A 8 4.65 -28.48 4.13
CA LYS A 8 4.74 -27.77 5.41
C LYS A 8 3.59 -26.77 5.56
N TRP A 9 3.29 -26.00 4.51
CA TRP A 9 2.24 -24.97 4.53
C TRP A 9 0.81 -25.51 4.40
N LEU A 10 0.63 -26.82 4.20
CA LEU A 10 -0.66 -27.50 4.27
C LEU A 10 -0.97 -28.05 5.67
N GLU A 11 0.01 -28.04 6.57
CA GLU A 11 -0.19 -28.46 7.96
C GLU A 11 -1.10 -27.46 8.70
N PRO A 12 -1.96 -27.92 9.63
CA PRO A 12 -2.90 -27.05 10.34
C PRO A 12 -2.26 -25.84 11.02
N ASP A 13 -1.09 -26.01 11.65
CA ASP A 13 -0.38 -24.94 12.36
C ASP A 13 0.12 -23.85 11.40
N ASN A 14 0.62 -24.25 10.23
CA ASN A 14 1.12 -23.31 9.24
C ASN A 14 -0.03 -22.63 8.48
N LEU A 15 -1.15 -23.34 8.26
CA LEU A 15 -2.40 -22.73 7.79
C LEU A 15 -2.94 -21.70 8.79
N LYS A 16 -2.83 -21.97 10.09
CA LYS A 16 -3.15 -21.01 11.15
C LYS A 16 -2.24 -19.78 11.09
N ARG A 17 -0.93 -19.94 10.90
CA ARG A 17 -0.01 -18.80 10.72
C ARG A 17 -0.35 -17.94 9.52
N ILE A 18 -0.65 -18.57 8.36
CA ILE A 18 -1.10 -17.87 7.16
C ILE A 18 -2.41 -17.10 7.43
N SER A 19 -3.33 -17.74 8.14
CA SER A 19 -4.59 -17.15 8.61
C SER A 19 -4.35 -15.94 9.50
N ASP A 20 -3.46 -16.05 10.49
CA ASP A 20 -3.12 -14.97 11.42
C ASP A 20 -2.45 -13.79 10.68
N TRP A 21 -1.56 -14.05 9.73
CA TRP A 21 -0.95 -12.98 8.92
C TRP A 21 -1.94 -12.27 8.01
N ALA A 22 -2.85 -13.02 7.38
CA ALA A 22 -3.94 -12.43 6.61
C ALA A 22 -4.88 -11.61 7.52
N ARG A 23 -5.11 -12.10 8.75
CA ARG A 23 -5.86 -11.37 9.79
C ARG A 23 -5.14 -10.11 10.28
N ASN A 24 -3.82 -10.07 10.26
CA ASN A 24 -3.09 -8.85 10.64
C ASN A 24 -2.95 -7.86 9.47
N GLY A 25 -3.64 -8.09 8.34
CA GLY A 25 -3.64 -7.19 7.20
C GLY A 25 -2.38 -7.25 6.34
N VAL A 26 -1.51 -8.24 6.54
CA VAL A 26 -0.25 -8.37 5.81
C VAL A 26 -0.51 -8.67 4.33
N SER A 27 0.20 -7.98 3.43
CA SER A 27 0.02 -8.17 1.98
C SER A 27 0.50 -9.55 1.52
N GLU A 28 -0.21 -10.18 0.59
CA GLU A 28 0.18 -11.50 0.05
C GLU A 28 1.60 -11.54 -0.54
N PRO A 29 2.07 -10.51 -1.26
CA PRO A 29 3.47 -10.46 -1.70
C PRO A 29 4.44 -10.50 -0.53
N HIS A 30 4.16 -9.76 0.53
CA HIS A 30 5.03 -9.74 1.71
C HIS A 30 4.95 -11.04 2.52
N ILE A 31 3.77 -11.68 2.62
CA ILE A 31 3.64 -13.03 3.20
C ILE A 31 4.52 -14.04 2.44
N ALA A 32 4.56 -13.95 1.12
CA ALA A 32 5.39 -14.82 0.29
C ALA A 32 6.89 -14.58 0.47
N THR A 33 7.33 -13.33 0.31
CA THR A 33 8.76 -13.00 0.13
C THR A 33 9.52 -12.80 1.43
N ASP A 34 8.83 -12.58 2.56
CA ASP A 34 9.50 -12.33 3.83
C ASP A 34 10.16 -13.60 4.39
N LYS A 35 11.37 -13.43 4.94
CA LYS A 35 12.25 -14.49 5.43
C LYS A 35 11.69 -15.16 6.69
N ASP A 36 11.01 -14.39 7.54
CA ASP A 36 10.39 -14.90 8.77
C ASP A 36 9.03 -15.58 8.50
N LYS A 37 8.55 -15.53 7.26
CA LYS A 37 7.26 -16.07 6.83
C LYS A 37 7.44 -17.28 5.91
N MET A 38 7.10 -17.14 4.63
CA MET A 38 7.12 -18.27 3.69
C MET A 38 8.44 -18.42 2.92
N ASP A 39 9.22 -17.36 2.77
CA ASP A 39 10.48 -17.33 2.01
C ASP A 39 10.36 -18.04 0.64
N ILE A 40 9.41 -17.56 -0.15
CA ILE A 40 9.12 -18.01 -1.53
C ILE A 40 8.88 -16.83 -2.46
N SER A 41 9.04 -17.06 -3.76
CA SER A 41 8.59 -16.10 -4.75
C SER A 41 7.07 -15.91 -4.69
N TYR A 42 6.60 -14.68 -4.91
CA TYR A 42 5.18 -14.37 -5.03
C TYR A 42 4.50 -15.16 -6.16
N SER A 43 5.21 -15.45 -7.26
CA SER A 43 4.68 -16.31 -8.34
C SER A 43 4.38 -17.73 -7.86
N THR A 44 5.22 -18.27 -6.98
CA THR A 44 5.01 -19.59 -6.37
C THR A 44 3.79 -19.59 -5.45
N LEU A 45 3.59 -18.54 -4.65
CA LEU A 45 2.40 -18.42 -3.82
C LEU A 45 1.12 -18.37 -4.67
N LYS A 46 1.13 -17.63 -5.80
CA LYS A 46 0.01 -17.60 -6.75
C LYS A 46 -0.33 -19.00 -7.27
N GLU A 47 0.67 -19.79 -7.66
CA GLU A 47 0.43 -21.17 -8.10
C GLU A 47 -0.14 -22.06 -6.99
N TRP A 48 0.36 -21.92 -5.76
CA TRP A 48 -0.11 -22.71 -4.63
C TRP A 48 -1.55 -22.40 -4.27
N LYS A 49 -1.99 -21.14 -4.39
CA LYS A 49 -3.40 -20.77 -4.21
C LYS A 49 -4.32 -21.46 -5.20
N ASN A 50 -3.86 -21.64 -6.45
CA ASN A 50 -4.64 -22.33 -7.48
C ASN A 50 -4.65 -23.85 -7.27
N LYS A 51 -3.53 -24.42 -6.83
CA LYS A 51 -3.35 -25.87 -6.63
C LYS A 51 -3.93 -26.37 -5.30
N TYR A 52 -3.96 -25.54 -4.26
CA TYR A 52 -4.34 -25.93 -2.90
C TYR A 52 -5.42 -24.99 -2.33
N PRO A 53 -6.70 -25.40 -2.39
CA PRO A 53 -7.82 -24.60 -1.88
C PRO A 53 -7.69 -24.21 -0.40
N ALA A 54 -7.03 -25.03 0.43
CA ALA A 54 -6.83 -24.74 1.86
C ALA A 54 -6.02 -23.45 2.10
N ILE A 55 -4.94 -23.24 1.33
CA ILE A 55 -4.12 -22.03 1.43
C ILE A 55 -4.91 -20.80 0.94
N SER A 56 -5.67 -20.97 -0.16
CA SER A 56 -6.53 -19.91 -0.68
C SER A 56 -7.63 -19.52 0.32
N ALA A 57 -8.27 -20.51 0.95
CA ALA A 57 -9.29 -20.31 1.96
C ALA A 57 -8.73 -19.62 3.21
N ALA A 58 -7.55 -20.02 3.70
CA ALA A 58 -6.88 -19.39 4.83
C ALA A 58 -6.58 -17.90 4.56
N LEU A 59 -6.15 -17.55 3.35
CA LEU A 59 -5.91 -16.16 2.95
C LEU A 59 -7.21 -15.37 2.74
N LYS A 60 -8.25 -15.98 2.14
CA LYS A 60 -9.50 -15.29 1.78
C LYS A 60 -10.41 -15.06 2.98
N LYS A 61 -10.67 -16.10 3.78
CA LYS A 61 -11.57 -16.04 4.95
C LYS A 61 -11.14 -15.00 5.97
N ASN A 62 -9.82 -14.83 6.15
CA ASN A 62 -9.29 -13.89 7.13
C ASN A 62 -9.15 -12.46 6.59
N LYS A 63 -9.15 -12.25 5.27
CA LYS A 63 -9.38 -10.91 4.73
C LYS A 63 -10.78 -10.42 5.07
N ASP A 64 -11.79 -11.27 4.94
CA ASP A 64 -13.18 -10.91 5.23
C ASP A 64 -13.39 -10.58 6.72
N ILE A 65 -12.70 -11.28 7.63
CA ILE A 65 -12.75 -11.00 9.08
C ILE A 65 -12.10 -9.66 9.41
N VAL A 66 -10.93 -9.36 8.84
CA VAL A 66 -10.27 -8.05 9.02
C VAL A 66 -11.12 -6.95 8.46
N ASP A 67 -11.72 -7.21 7.30
CA ASP A 67 -12.57 -6.22 6.68
C ASP A 67 -13.80 -5.95 7.55
N ALA A 68 -14.40 -6.98 8.17
CA ALA A 68 -15.48 -6.82 9.13
C ALA A 68 -15.06 -6.09 10.42
N GLU A 69 -13.88 -6.41 10.96
CA GLU A 69 -13.33 -5.77 12.18
C GLU A 69 -13.01 -4.28 11.92
N VAL A 70 -12.45 -3.98 10.75
CA VAL A 70 -12.20 -2.61 10.31
C VAL A 70 -13.51 -1.88 10.01
N GLU A 71 -14.48 -2.51 9.34
CA GLU A 71 -15.83 -1.96 9.14
C GLU A 71 -16.57 -1.70 10.46
N GLU A 72 -16.38 -2.56 11.47
CA GLU A 72 -16.91 -2.35 12.82
C GLU A 72 -16.21 -1.17 13.51
N SER A 73 -14.88 -1.09 13.41
CA SER A 73 -14.11 0.06 13.91
C SER A 73 -14.50 1.36 13.21
N PHE A 74 -14.83 1.29 11.92
CA PHE A 74 -15.34 2.42 11.16
C PHE A 74 -16.73 2.80 11.60
N THR A 75 -17.60 1.82 11.80
CA THR A 75 -18.96 2.04 12.30
C THR A 75 -18.93 2.64 13.70
N SER A 76 -18.02 2.19 14.57
CA SER A 76 -17.82 2.80 15.89
C SER A 76 -17.20 4.19 15.77
N THR A 77 -16.26 4.42 14.85
CA THR A 77 -15.68 5.76 14.59
C THR A 77 -16.70 6.75 14.05
N MET A 78 -17.63 6.28 13.21
CA MET A 78 -18.76 7.07 12.72
C MET A 78 -19.77 7.38 13.83
N LYS A 79 -19.85 6.54 14.88
CA LYS A 79 -20.58 6.86 16.10
C LYS A 79 -19.73 7.84 16.93
N LYS A 80 -19.78 9.13 16.58
CA LYS A 80 -19.32 10.31 17.35
C LYS A 80 -18.47 9.94 18.58
N HIS A 81 -17.16 9.74 18.39
CA HIS A 81 -16.27 9.49 19.53
C HIS A 81 -15.98 10.80 20.26
N THR A 82 -16.22 10.80 21.56
CA THR A 82 -15.90 11.95 22.42
C THR A 82 -14.52 11.76 23.03
N LEU A 83 -13.56 12.63 22.69
CA LEU A 83 -12.28 12.65 23.38
C LEU A 83 -12.40 13.50 24.64
N THR A 84 -12.01 12.92 25.78
CA THR A 84 -11.91 13.65 27.04
C THR A 84 -10.46 14.07 27.25
N THR A 85 -10.19 15.35 27.06
CA THR A 85 -8.88 15.92 27.37
C THR A 85 -8.94 16.58 28.74
N ILE A 86 -8.15 16.07 29.68
CA ILE A 86 -8.00 16.66 31.02
C ILE A 86 -6.75 17.53 31.00
N GLN A 87 -6.92 18.83 31.22
CA GLN A 87 -5.80 19.75 31.37
C GLN A 87 -5.43 19.90 32.85
N TYR A 88 -4.16 19.67 33.16
CA TYR A 88 -3.62 19.85 34.50
C TYR A 88 -2.96 21.21 34.63
N LYS A 89 -3.13 21.84 35.80
CA LYS A 89 -2.35 23.01 36.18
C LYS A 89 -1.57 22.71 37.45
N MET A 90 -0.32 23.13 37.48
CA MET A 90 0.48 23.15 38.70
C MET A 90 -0.04 24.26 39.60
N VAL A 91 -0.61 23.89 40.74
CA VAL A 91 -1.09 24.83 41.75
C VAL A 91 -0.25 24.65 43.00
N LYS A 92 0.16 25.76 43.63
CA LYS A 92 0.91 25.70 44.87
C LYS A 92 0.02 25.11 45.95
N LYS A 93 0.49 24.07 46.64
CA LYS A 93 -0.24 23.47 47.75
C LYS A 93 -0.52 24.49 48.85
N ASP A 94 -1.62 24.30 49.55
CA ASP A 94 -1.92 25.09 50.74
C ASP A 94 -0.78 25.00 51.76
N LYS A 95 -0.48 26.12 52.44
CA LYS A 95 0.64 26.21 53.37
C LYS A 95 0.52 25.21 54.51
N PHE A 96 -0.69 25.00 55.03
CA PHE A 96 -0.93 24.08 56.15
C PHE A 96 -0.75 22.62 55.70
N VAL A 97 -1.27 22.27 54.52
CA VAL A 97 -1.14 20.92 53.93
C VAL A 97 0.33 20.60 53.65
N LEU A 98 1.05 21.52 52.99
CA LEU A 98 2.47 21.36 52.68
C LEU A 98 3.32 21.19 53.95
N GLN A 99 3.02 21.96 55.00
CA GLN A 99 3.71 21.82 56.29
C GLN A 99 3.43 20.46 56.94
N GLY A 100 2.18 19.98 56.89
CA GLY A 100 1.80 18.68 57.39
C GLY A 100 2.51 17.53 56.67
N GLU A 101 2.60 17.57 55.34
CA GLU A 101 3.31 16.57 54.54
C GLU A 101 4.82 16.57 54.84
N ARG A 102 5.43 17.75 54.90
CA ARG A 102 6.84 17.89 55.28
C ARG A 102 7.10 17.31 56.66
N GLN A 103 6.23 17.58 57.63
CA GLN A 103 6.38 17.04 58.97
C GLN A 103 6.25 15.51 59.01
N LYS A 104 5.28 14.96 58.27
CA LYS A 104 5.13 13.50 58.12
C LYS A 104 6.39 12.89 57.51
N PHE A 105 6.91 13.47 56.42
CA PHE A 105 8.12 12.99 55.76
C PHE A 105 9.35 13.08 56.68
N MET A 106 9.57 14.22 57.34
CA MET A 106 10.66 14.38 58.31
C MET A 106 10.60 13.34 59.43
N ASN A 107 9.39 13.01 59.90
CA ASN A 107 9.22 12.00 60.95
C ASN A 107 9.56 10.60 60.44
N MET A 108 9.11 10.23 59.22
CA MET A 108 9.46 8.95 58.61
C MET A 108 10.97 8.86 58.37
N TYR A 109 11.57 9.89 57.76
CA TYR A 109 12.99 9.90 57.44
C TYR A 109 13.87 9.78 58.69
N LYS A 110 13.49 10.41 59.81
CA LYS A 110 14.20 10.27 61.10
C LYS A 110 14.14 8.87 61.68
N MET A 111 13.05 8.13 61.46
CA MET A 111 12.93 6.75 61.93
C MET A 111 13.86 5.84 61.14
N ASP A 112 13.95 6.04 59.83
CA ASP A 112 14.80 5.24 58.95
C ASP A 112 16.29 5.63 59.04
N HIS A 113 16.57 6.90 59.40
CA HIS A 113 17.92 7.45 59.51
C HIS A 113 18.16 8.10 60.88
N PRO A 114 18.35 7.31 61.95
CA PRO A 114 18.46 7.80 63.32
C PRO A 114 19.67 8.73 63.55
N ASN A 115 20.71 8.61 62.72
CA ASN A 115 21.94 9.41 62.81
C ASN A 115 21.99 10.57 61.80
N ALA A 116 20.93 10.82 61.01
CA ALA A 116 20.93 11.87 60.00
C ALA A 116 21.01 13.26 60.64
N SER A 117 21.80 14.16 60.04
CA SER A 117 21.85 15.55 60.47
C SER A 117 20.53 16.26 60.22
N LYS A 118 20.27 17.32 60.98
CA LYS A 118 19.12 18.21 60.73
C LYS A 118 19.14 18.78 59.32
N GLN A 119 20.32 19.05 58.77
CA GLN A 119 20.47 19.55 57.40
C GLN A 119 20.10 18.47 56.37
N ASP A 120 20.55 17.23 56.57
CA ASP A 120 20.25 16.11 55.67
C ASP A 120 18.74 15.83 55.62
N ILE A 121 18.07 15.90 56.77
CA ILE A 121 16.61 15.73 56.86
C ILE A 121 15.89 16.84 56.08
N LEU A 122 16.35 18.09 56.18
CA LEU A 122 15.73 19.22 55.47
C LEU A 122 15.95 19.15 53.96
N ILE A 123 17.14 18.73 53.51
CA ILE A 123 17.45 18.51 52.10
C ILE A 123 16.56 17.40 51.53
N ALA A 124 16.53 16.24 52.19
CA ALA A 124 15.68 15.13 51.78
C ALA A 124 14.19 15.51 51.74
N THR A 125 13.73 16.32 52.69
CA THR A 125 12.34 16.82 52.73
C THR A 125 12.04 17.79 51.58
N ALA A 126 12.99 18.65 51.21
CA ALA A 126 12.83 19.58 50.09
C ALA A 126 12.83 18.87 48.73
N GLU A 127 13.58 17.77 48.61
CA GLU A 127 13.65 16.96 47.39
C GLU A 127 12.41 16.08 47.18
N ASN A 128 11.83 15.54 48.25
CA ASN A 128 10.75 14.54 48.16
C ASN A 128 9.34 15.10 48.41
N VAL A 129 9.21 16.33 48.94
CA VAL A 129 7.90 16.94 49.19
C VAL A 129 7.66 18.09 48.21
N ASP A 130 6.93 17.78 47.15
CA ASP A 130 6.56 18.73 46.11
C ASP A 130 5.72 19.90 46.64
N VAL A 131 6.13 21.11 46.28
CA VAL A 131 5.46 22.37 46.63
C VAL A 131 4.20 22.62 45.78
N TYR A 132 4.14 21.99 44.61
CA TYR A 132 3.05 22.13 43.66
C TYR A 132 2.33 20.79 43.50
N GLU A 133 1.01 20.85 43.42
CA GLU A 133 0.17 19.71 43.07
C GLU A 133 -0.46 19.93 41.69
N GLN A 134 -0.62 18.83 40.93
CA GLN A 134 -1.32 18.84 39.66
C GLN A 134 -2.81 18.69 39.91
N ILE A 135 -3.58 19.75 39.65
CA ILE A 135 -5.05 19.71 39.75
C ILE A 135 -5.63 19.72 38.34
N PRO A 136 -6.60 18.84 38.02
CA PRO A 136 -7.32 18.90 36.76
C PRO A 136 -8.22 20.14 36.75
N VAL A 137 -7.91 21.13 35.91
CA VAL A 137 -8.62 22.42 35.89
C VAL A 137 -9.79 22.40 34.92
N VAL A 138 -9.63 21.75 33.77
CA VAL A 138 -10.66 21.70 32.75
C VAL A 138 -10.72 20.30 32.16
N LYS A 139 -11.93 19.74 32.15
CA LYS A 139 -12.28 18.54 31.40
C LYS A 139 -13.00 18.98 30.13
N THR A 140 -12.27 19.09 29.03
CA THR A 140 -12.87 19.43 27.74
C THR A 140 -13.26 18.15 27.04
N VAL A 141 -14.54 18.01 26.71
CA VAL A 141 -15.04 16.93 25.86
C VAL A 141 -15.14 17.49 24.45
N THR A 142 -14.23 17.07 23.58
CA THR A 142 -14.24 17.45 22.17
C THR A 142 -14.80 16.30 21.34
N GLU A 143 -15.79 16.60 20.51
CA GLU A 143 -16.26 15.69 19.46
C GLU A 143 -15.27 15.76 18.29
N VAL A 144 -14.72 14.61 17.89
CA VAL A 144 -13.82 14.51 16.74
C VAL A 144 -14.54 13.75 15.66
N ASP A 145 -14.70 14.39 14.50
CA ASP A 145 -15.31 13.75 13.35
C ASP A 145 -14.42 12.62 12.81
N PRO A 146 -15.03 11.50 12.36
CA PRO A 146 -14.32 10.43 11.67
C PRO A 146 -13.63 10.96 10.39
N ASN A 147 -12.43 10.48 10.08
CA ASN A 147 -11.78 10.78 8.81
C ASN A 147 -12.38 9.91 7.68
N ILE A 148 -13.50 10.37 7.13
CA ILE A 148 -14.26 9.69 6.07
C ILE A 148 -13.38 9.42 4.83
N SER A 149 -12.44 10.31 4.52
CA SER A 149 -11.55 10.15 3.36
C SER A 149 -10.65 8.92 3.48
N ALA A 150 -10.01 8.72 4.64
CA ALA A 150 -9.17 7.54 4.89
C ALA A 150 -9.98 6.23 4.74
N MET A 151 -11.24 6.24 5.21
CA MET A 151 -12.17 5.12 5.07
C MET A 151 -12.50 4.82 3.60
N ILE A 152 -12.84 5.85 2.83
CA ILE A 152 -13.14 5.72 1.40
C ILE A 152 -11.94 5.15 0.63
N PHE A 153 -10.74 5.65 0.89
CA PHE A 153 -9.52 5.16 0.23
C PHE A 153 -9.24 3.70 0.60
N TRP A 154 -9.41 3.33 1.87
CA TRP A 154 -9.23 1.96 2.32
C TRP A 154 -10.22 0.99 1.65
N LEU A 155 -11.51 1.33 1.63
CA LEU A 155 -12.56 0.51 0.99
C LEU A 155 -12.32 0.34 -0.51
N LYS A 156 -11.96 1.42 -1.22
CA LYS A 156 -11.63 1.38 -2.66
C LYS A 156 -10.41 0.51 -2.98
N ASN A 157 -9.42 0.47 -2.09
CA ASN A 157 -8.23 -0.36 -2.27
C ASN A 157 -8.46 -1.82 -1.88
N ARG A 158 -9.31 -2.08 -0.88
CA ARG A 158 -9.53 -3.42 -0.32
C ARG A 158 -10.59 -4.23 -1.08
N ARG A 159 -11.69 -3.58 -1.49
CA ARG A 159 -12.77 -4.16 -2.33
C ARG A 159 -13.04 -3.28 -3.56
N PRO A 160 -12.09 -3.25 -4.52
CA PRO A 160 -12.24 -2.45 -5.72
C PRO A 160 -13.38 -2.93 -6.63
N ASP A 161 -13.79 -4.20 -6.51
CA ASP A 161 -14.93 -4.76 -7.21
C ASP A 161 -16.25 -4.09 -6.82
N VAL A 162 -16.44 -3.81 -5.53
CA VAL A 162 -17.67 -3.21 -4.98
C VAL A 162 -17.60 -1.67 -4.99
N TYR A 163 -16.47 -1.09 -4.57
CA TYR A 163 -16.38 0.34 -4.27
C TYR A 163 -15.65 1.19 -5.32
N ARG A 164 -14.93 0.57 -6.28
CA ARG A 164 -14.33 1.31 -7.38
C ARG A 164 -15.35 1.46 -8.49
N ASP A 165 -15.49 2.67 -8.99
CA ASP A 165 -16.42 2.96 -10.07
C ASP A 165 -16.05 2.17 -11.34
N GLN A 166 -16.95 1.28 -11.75
CA GLN A 166 -16.77 0.38 -12.89
C GLN A 166 -16.93 1.11 -14.23
N THR A 167 -17.53 2.32 -14.24
CA THR A 167 -17.69 3.11 -15.46
C THR A 167 -16.34 3.53 -16.05
N PHE A 168 -15.40 3.94 -15.20
CA PHE A 168 -14.03 4.30 -15.61
C PHE A 168 -13.28 3.11 -16.22
N LYS A 169 -13.46 1.90 -15.66
CA LYS A 169 -12.79 0.69 -16.18
C LYS A 169 -13.28 0.35 -17.58
N LYS A 170 -14.61 0.36 -17.79
CA LYS A 170 -15.24 0.12 -19.10
C LYS A 170 -14.82 1.17 -20.13
N LEU A 171 -14.76 2.44 -19.75
CA LEU A 171 -14.33 3.53 -20.62
C LEU A 171 -12.86 3.36 -21.04
N ASN A 172 -11.99 2.99 -20.10
CA ASN A 172 -10.57 2.80 -20.39
C ASN A 172 -10.31 1.57 -21.28
N GLU A 173 -11.05 0.48 -21.05
CA GLU A 173 -11.02 -0.71 -21.92
C GLU A 173 -11.55 -0.40 -23.34
N ALA A 174 -12.61 0.40 -23.46
CA ALA A 174 -13.14 0.83 -24.75
C ALA A 174 -12.13 1.72 -25.52
N ASN A 175 -11.48 2.65 -24.84
CA ASN A 175 -10.45 3.50 -25.43
C ASN A 175 -9.22 2.69 -25.85
N ALA A 176 -8.77 1.73 -25.03
CA ALA A 176 -7.67 0.83 -25.39
C ALA A 176 -8.00 -0.01 -26.63
N ARG A 177 -9.23 -0.54 -26.72
CA ARG A 177 -9.68 -1.28 -27.91
C ARG A 177 -9.73 -0.40 -29.15
N LYS A 178 -10.20 0.84 -29.02
CA LYS A 178 -10.24 1.80 -30.13
C LYS A 178 -8.84 2.12 -30.65
N ALA A 179 -7.87 2.38 -29.76
CA ALA A 179 -6.50 2.64 -30.15
C ALA A 179 -5.84 1.44 -30.87
N ILE A 180 -6.09 0.21 -30.40
CA ILE A 180 -5.60 -1.01 -31.05
C ILE A 180 -6.23 -1.19 -32.45
N ALA A 181 -7.54 -0.92 -32.59
CA ALA A 181 -8.21 -1.00 -33.87
C ALA A 181 -7.68 0.03 -34.87
N GLU A 182 -7.45 1.27 -34.43
CA GLU A 182 -6.86 2.34 -35.24
C GLU A 182 -5.43 2.00 -35.67
N ALA A 183 -4.60 1.46 -34.77
CA ALA A 183 -3.24 1.00 -35.09
C ALA A 183 -3.27 -0.11 -36.15
N ASN A 184 -4.13 -1.12 -36.00
CA ASN A 184 -4.26 -2.21 -36.97
C ASN A 184 -4.74 -1.73 -38.35
N ILE A 185 -5.63 -0.72 -38.40
CA ILE A 185 -6.08 -0.11 -39.65
C ILE A 185 -4.91 0.63 -40.31
N SER A 186 -4.16 1.41 -39.54
CA SER A 186 -2.98 2.13 -40.02
C SER A 186 -1.91 1.19 -40.55
N GLU A 187 -1.62 0.08 -39.86
CA GLU A 187 -0.67 -0.94 -40.32
C GLU A 187 -1.12 -1.60 -41.63
N LYS A 188 -2.42 -1.93 -41.75
CA LYS A 188 -2.98 -2.47 -43.00
C LYS A 188 -2.94 -1.47 -44.15
N GLN A 189 -3.18 -0.18 -43.87
CA GLN A 189 -3.07 0.87 -44.87
C GLN A 189 -1.62 1.07 -45.34
N LEU A 190 -0.66 1.07 -44.41
CA LEU A 190 0.76 1.12 -44.75
C LEU A 190 1.16 -0.07 -45.63
N LYS A 191 0.74 -1.27 -45.25
CA LYS A 191 1.05 -2.48 -46.01
C LYS A 191 0.43 -2.47 -47.41
N ALA A 192 -0.79 -1.97 -47.54
CA ALA A 192 -1.44 -1.82 -48.85
C ALA A 192 -0.73 -0.78 -49.74
N LEU A 193 -0.17 0.28 -49.16
CA LEU A 193 0.65 1.26 -49.87
C LEU A 193 2.00 0.66 -50.29
N GLU A 194 2.66 -0.09 -49.41
CA GLU A 194 3.90 -0.82 -49.75
C GLU A 194 3.68 -1.86 -50.86
N GLU A 195 2.54 -2.57 -50.85
CA GLU A 195 2.16 -3.52 -51.90
C GLU A 195 1.79 -2.83 -53.22
N ALA A 196 1.31 -1.58 -53.18
CA ALA A 196 1.00 -0.77 -54.36
C ALA A 196 2.24 -0.08 -54.97
N ASP A 197 3.21 0.31 -54.13
CA ASP A 197 4.49 0.89 -54.56
C ASP A 197 5.52 -0.18 -55.02
N ASN A 198 5.21 -1.47 -54.85
CA ASN A 198 6.07 -2.56 -55.32
C ASN A 198 6.01 -2.69 -56.86
N PRO A 199 7.11 -2.41 -57.59
CA PRO A 199 7.13 -2.39 -59.06
C PRO A 199 6.85 -3.76 -59.71
N ASP A 200 7.00 -4.86 -58.97
CA ASP A 200 6.72 -6.22 -59.47
C ASP A 200 5.21 -6.52 -59.59
N ASN A 201 4.36 -5.73 -58.91
CA ASN A 201 2.91 -5.91 -58.90
C ASN A 201 2.18 -4.89 -59.80
N ALA A 202 2.93 -4.01 -60.47
CA ALA A 202 2.39 -3.11 -61.48
C ALA A 202 1.96 -3.94 -62.70
N THR A 203 0.65 -4.01 -62.95
CA THR A 203 0.15 -4.53 -64.23
C THR A 203 0.58 -3.58 -65.35
N VAL A 204 1.71 -3.89 -65.99
CA VAL A 204 2.15 -3.23 -67.22
C VAL A 204 1.13 -3.60 -68.30
N VAL A 205 0.27 -2.65 -68.66
CA VAL A 205 -0.59 -2.79 -69.83
C VAL A 205 0.33 -2.93 -71.05
N VAL A 206 0.12 -4.00 -71.81
CA VAL A 206 1.05 -4.59 -72.80
C VAL A 206 1.45 -3.64 -73.96
N ASP A 207 0.91 -2.42 -74.03
CA ASP A 207 1.25 -1.43 -75.07
C ASP A 207 2.61 -0.74 -74.89
N ASP A 208 3.21 -0.75 -73.69
CA ASP A 208 4.43 0.02 -73.40
C ASP A 208 5.75 -0.73 -73.64
N ILE A 209 5.72 -2.02 -74.04
CA ILE A 209 6.93 -2.81 -74.34
C ILE A 209 7.71 -2.20 -75.52
N SER A 210 7.03 -1.57 -76.47
CA SER A 210 7.66 -0.89 -77.61
C SER A 210 8.49 0.33 -77.18
N LYS A 211 8.02 1.10 -76.19
CA LYS A 211 8.73 2.28 -75.66
C LYS A 211 9.94 1.91 -74.82
N LEU A 212 9.88 0.81 -74.07
CA LEU A 212 11.00 0.31 -73.28
C LEU A 212 12.18 -0.16 -74.15
N LYS A 213 11.90 -0.71 -75.34
CA LYS A 213 12.95 -1.11 -76.29
C LYS A 213 13.67 0.11 -76.89
N GLU A 214 12.92 1.17 -77.23
CA GLU A 214 13.50 2.42 -77.75
C GLU A 214 14.39 3.16 -76.73
N LEU A 215 14.04 3.10 -75.44
CA LEU A 215 14.84 3.73 -74.38
C LEU A 215 16.12 2.95 -74.07
N ARG A 216 16.09 1.61 -74.19
CA ARG A 216 17.28 0.76 -74.02
C ARG A 216 18.30 0.99 -75.13
N ASP A 217 17.83 1.10 -76.37
CA ASP A 217 18.72 1.27 -77.53
C ASP A 217 19.33 2.68 -77.56
N LYS A 218 18.64 3.71 -77.02
CA LYS A 218 19.21 5.07 -76.83
C LYS A 218 20.32 5.17 -75.77
N ASN A 219 20.26 4.36 -74.71
CA ASN A 219 21.29 4.36 -73.66
C ASN A 219 22.54 3.54 -74.01
N ALA A 220 22.44 2.63 -74.99
CA ALA A 220 23.60 1.87 -75.47
C ALA A 220 24.56 2.73 -76.33
N ASP A 221 24.07 3.77 -76.99
CA ASP A 221 24.88 4.67 -77.81
C ASP A 221 25.61 5.76 -76.99
N SER A 222 25.23 6.01 -75.73
CA SER A 222 25.83 7.07 -74.91
C SER A 222 27.04 6.63 -74.08
N SER A 223 27.42 5.35 -74.07
CA SER A 223 28.48 4.82 -73.19
C SER A 223 29.87 4.63 -73.85
N THR A 224 30.06 5.02 -75.11
CA THR A 224 31.30 4.75 -75.87
C THR A 224 32.16 5.98 -76.20
N LYS A 225 31.91 7.16 -75.62
CA LYS A 225 32.79 8.33 -75.79
C LYS A 225 33.07 9.07 -74.48
N GLN A 226 34.01 8.56 -73.68
CA GLN A 226 34.83 9.39 -72.81
C GLN A 226 36.13 8.66 -72.49
N GLY A 227 37.15 8.96 -73.29
CA GLY A 227 38.50 8.45 -73.21
C GLY A 227 39.38 9.27 -74.15
N ASP A 228 39.85 10.42 -73.65
CA ASP A 228 41.16 11.06 -73.85
C ASP A 228 41.21 12.37 -73.04
#